data_AF-A0A7J5DQK2-F1
#
_entry.id   AF-A0A7J5DQK2-F1
#
_cell.length_a   1.000
_cell.length_b   1.000
_cell.length_c   1.000
_cell.angle_alpha   90.00
_cell.angle_beta   90.00
_cell.angle_gamma   90.00
#
_symmetry.space_group_name_H-M   'P 1'
#
loop_
_entity.id
_entity.type
_entity.pdbx_description
1 polymer ?
#
loop_
_entity_poly.entity_id
_entity_poly.type
_entity_poly.pdbx_seq_one_letter_code
_entity_poly.pdbx_strand_id
1 'polypeptide(L)'
;MTATTDTEGETDVFWSPLFEEVQHDITFKPGYRLLLKPSTEEMGTRWYFQVESQRRDAVTGEMGTGRGGKRFLSPHACRSELTQTALALFLAYEEHEVREHFRYRGRQVYGPHINVEALWDIAQRTEVRQDTTTEGDTHP
;
A
#
# COMPACT_ATOMS: atom_id res chain seq x y z
N MET A 1 26.53 -38.24 -29.63
CA MET A 1 27.05 -37.00 -29.01
C MET A 1 25.85 -36.12 -28.72
N THR A 2 25.33 -36.22 -27.50
CA THR A 2 24.22 -35.42 -26.99
C THR A 2 24.74 -34.03 -26.68
N ALA A 3 24.32 -33.04 -27.44
CA ALA A 3 24.50 -31.64 -27.09
C ALA A 3 23.38 -31.30 -26.08
N THR A 4 23.76 -31.26 -24.80
CA THR A 4 22.98 -30.61 -23.77
C THR A 4 23.18 -29.11 -23.97
N THR A 5 22.20 -28.43 -24.55
CA THR A 5 22.11 -26.97 -24.46
C THR A 5 21.44 -26.63 -23.15
N ASP A 6 22.29 -26.39 -22.15
CA ASP A 6 21.96 -25.52 -21.02
C ASP A 6 21.44 -24.19 -21.61
N THR A 7 20.17 -23.88 -21.37
CA THR A 7 19.63 -22.56 -21.71
C THR A 7 19.59 -21.75 -20.43
N GLU A 8 20.44 -20.73 -20.45
CA GLU A 8 20.75 -19.78 -19.41
C GLU A 8 19.50 -19.03 -18.93
N GLY A 9 19.51 -18.63 -17.65
CA GLY A 9 18.43 -17.90 -17.00
C GLY A 9 18.10 -16.59 -17.71
N GLU A 10 17.05 -16.63 -18.53
CA GLU A 10 16.42 -15.46 -19.09
C GLU A 10 15.69 -14.75 -17.94
N THR A 11 16.22 -13.60 -17.50
CA THR A 11 15.55 -12.73 -16.53
C THR A 11 14.35 -12.10 -17.24
N ASP A 12 13.25 -12.84 -17.25
CA ASP A 12 12.06 -12.54 -18.03
C ASP A 12 11.45 -11.22 -17.55
N VAL A 13 11.65 -10.17 -18.35
CA VAL A 13 11.06 -8.85 -18.10
C VAL A 13 9.60 -8.93 -18.55
N PHE A 14 8.72 -9.26 -17.60
CA PHE A 14 7.30 -9.34 -17.93
C PHE A 14 6.66 -7.96 -18.03
N TRP A 15 6.22 -7.57 -19.22
CA TRP A 15 5.40 -6.39 -19.48
C TRP A 15 4.10 -6.80 -20.17
N SER A 16 3.00 -6.11 -19.83
CA SER A 16 1.69 -6.31 -20.45
C SER A 16 1.10 -4.96 -20.87
N PRO A 17 0.63 -4.80 -22.12
CA PRO A 17 -0.06 -3.59 -22.58
C PRO A 17 -1.27 -3.24 -21.69
N LEU A 18 -1.90 -4.26 -21.11
CA LEU A 18 -3.05 -4.09 -20.22
C LEU A 18 -2.74 -3.21 -19.00
N PHE A 19 -1.49 -3.21 -18.52
CA PHE A 19 -1.09 -2.38 -17.39
C PHE A 19 -1.18 -0.89 -17.73
N GLU A 20 -0.76 -0.51 -18.93
CA GLU A 20 -0.79 0.87 -19.42
C GLU A 20 -2.23 1.30 -19.73
N GLU A 21 -3.02 0.44 -20.36
CA GLU A 21 -4.43 0.69 -20.62
C GLU A 21 -5.19 0.98 -19.33
N VAL A 22 -5.05 0.11 -18.31
CA VAL A 22 -5.72 0.31 -17.02
C VAL A 22 -5.20 1.56 -16.31
N GLN A 23 -3.90 1.85 -16.38
CA GLN A 23 -3.33 3.05 -15.76
C GLN A 23 -3.89 4.33 -16.37
N HIS A 24 -4.07 4.37 -17.69
CA HIS A 24 -4.61 5.52 -18.40
C HIS A 24 -6.12 5.70 -18.16
N ASP A 25 -6.87 4.61 -18.08
CA ASP A 25 -8.33 4.64 -17.88
C ASP A 25 -8.72 5.07 -16.46
N ILE A 26 -7.81 4.92 -15.49
CA ILE A 26 -8.08 5.25 -14.10
C ILE A 26 -7.83 6.73 -13.83
N THR A 27 -8.91 7.42 -13.49
CA THR A 27 -8.88 8.78 -12.99
C THR A 27 -9.40 8.83 -11.56
N PHE A 28 -8.89 9.78 -10.79
CA PHE A 28 -9.39 10.10 -9.46
C PHE A 28 -9.45 11.63 -9.29
N LYS A 29 -9.63 12.12 -8.06
CA LYS A 29 -9.70 13.55 -7.73
C LYS A 29 -8.56 14.37 -8.38
N PRO A 30 -8.78 15.66 -8.66
CA PRO A 30 -7.73 16.55 -9.17
C PRO A 30 -6.47 16.50 -8.30
N GLY A 31 -5.30 16.49 -8.94
CA GLY A 31 -4.00 16.42 -8.27
C GLY A 31 -3.51 15.00 -8.00
N TYR A 32 -4.35 13.98 -8.18
CA TYR A 32 -4.00 12.57 -8.03
C TYR A 32 -3.70 11.92 -9.37
N ARG A 33 -2.75 10.98 -9.35
CA ARG A 33 -2.33 10.22 -10.52
C ARG A 33 -1.88 8.84 -10.11
N LEU A 34 -2.26 7.85 -10.92
CA LEU A 34 -1.73 6.50 -10.82
C LEU A 34 -0.47 6.40 -11.67
N LEU A 35 0.64 6.01 -11.05
CA LEU A 35 1.90 5.78 -11.72
C LEU A 35 2.07 4.29 -11.99
N LEU A 36 2.52 3.94 -13.19
CA LEU A 36 3.04 2.62 -13.54
C LEU A 36 4.56 2.74 -13.69
N LYS A 37 5.32 1.98 -12.90
CA LYS A 37 6.78 2.04 -12.91
C LYS A 37 7.41 0.65 -12.83
N PRO A 38 8.55 0.43 -13.48
CA PRO A 38 9.36 -0.77 -13.25
C PRO A 38 10.17 -0.63 -11.96
N SER A 39 10.42 -1.75 -11.31
CA SER A 39 11.44 -1.95 -10.28
C SER A 39 12.39 -3.02 -10.81
N THR A 40 13.62 -2.63 -11.14
CA THR A 40 14.65 -3.57 -11.58
C THR A 40 15.37 -4.08 -10.35
N GLU A 41 15.26 -5.39 -10.10
CA GLU A 41 15.96 -6.09 -9.03
C GLU A 41 16.90 -7.14 -9.64
N GLU A 42 17.81 -7.70 -8.83
CA GLU A 42 18.76 -8.74 -9.27
C GLU A 42 18.04 -9.96 -9.89
N MET A 43 16.79 -10.21 -9.49
CA MET A 43 15.94 -11.30 -9.98
C MET A 43 15.06 -10.95 -11.18
N GLY A 44 15.21 -9.76 -11.76
CA GLY A 44 14.42 -9.30 -12.91
C GLY A 44 13.61 -8.03 -12.65
N THR A 45 12.89 -7.57 -13.67
CA THR A 45 12.07 -6.36 -13.58
C THR A 45 10.63 -6.68 -13.22
N ARG A 46 10.12 -6.04 -12.17
CA ARG A 46 8.70 -6.13 -11.75
C ARG A 46 8.01 -4.79 -11.87
N TRP A 47 6.80 -4.79 -12.40
CA TRP A 47 5.99 -3.57 -12.52
C TRP A 47 5.14 -3.37 -11.27
N TYR A 48 4.94 -2.11 -10.89
CA TYR A 48 4.05 -1.76 -9.79
C TYR A 48 3.22 -0.51 -10.12
N PHE A 49 2.05 -0.47 -9.48
CA PHE A 49 1.29 0.75 -9.35
C PHE A 49 1.67 1.51 -8.08
N GLN A 50 1.66 2.84 -8.17
CA GLN A 50 1.86 3.75 -7.05
C GLN A 50 1.02 5.01 -7.24
N VAL A 51 0.35 5.46 -6.18
CA VAL A 51 -0.38 6.75 -6.21
C VAL A 51 0.59 7.88 -5.96
N GLU A 52 0.43 8.96 -6.74
CA GLU A 52 1.12 10.23 -6.53
C GLU A 52 0.07 11.35 -6.44
N SER A 53 0.25 12.23 -5.46
CA SER A 53 -0.66 13.35 -5.20
C SER A 53 0.11 14.65 -4.99
N GLN A 54 -0.43 15.75 -5.53
CA GLN A 54 -0.01 17.10 -5.13
C GLN A 54 -0.79 17.52 -3.89
N ARG A 55 -0.08 17.69 -2.78
CA ARG A 55 -0.70 17.95 -1.48
C ARG A 55 0.08 18.95 -0.66
N ARG A 56 -0.57 19.52 0.34
CA ARG A 56 0.11 20.28 1.39
C ARG A 56 0.73 19.28 2.38
N ASP A 57 2.00 19.45 2.69
CA ASP A 57 2.69 18.65 3.70
C ASP A 57 2.11 18.93 5.10
N ALA A 58 1.83 17.88 5.86
CA ALA A 58 1.20 17.99 7.17
C ALA A 58 2.13 18.57 8.25
N VAL A 59 3.45 18.56 8.03
CA VAL A 59 4.48 19.03 8.96
C VAL A 59 4.95 20.43 8.59
N THR A 60 5.34 20.66 7.33
CA THR A 60 5.88 21.94 6.86
C THR A 60 4.79 22.90 6.39
N GLY A 61 3.63 22.38 5.97
CA GLY A 61 2.57 23.17 5.38
C GLY A 61 2.86 23.63 3.96
N GLU A 62 3.93 23.18 3.31
CA GLU A 62 4.24 23.58 1.93
C GLU A 62 3.58 22.65 0.92
N MET A 63 3.36 23.12 -0.31
CA MET A 63 2.89 22.26 -1.39
C MET A 63 4.01 21.35 -1.85
N GLY A 64 3.77 20.05 -1.82
CA GLY A 64 4.72 19.02 -2.21
C GLY A 64 4.07 17.89 -3.01
N THR A 65 4.90 16.95 -3.46
CA THR A 65 4.46 15.71 -4.10
C THR A 65 4.53 14.57 -3.10
N GLY A 66 3.38 14.04 -2.71
CA GLY A 66 3.25 12.84 -1.91
C GLY A 66 3.20 11.59 -2.78
N ARG A 67 3.82 10.50 -2.32
CA ARG A 67 3.77 9.19 -2.97
C ARG A 67 3.31 8.12 -1.99
N GLY A 68 2.38 7.29 -2.43
CA GLY A 68 1.83 6.20 -1.65
C GLY A 68 2.71 4.95 -1.65
N GLY A 69 2.17 3.89 -1.03
CA GLY A 69 2.72 2.55 -1.14
C GLY A 69 2.79 2.06 -2.59
N LYS A 70 3.61 1.04 -2.82
CA LYS A 70 3.74 0.35 -4.10
C LYS A 70 2.97 -0.97 -4.06
N ARG A 71 2.24 -1.29 -5.14
CA ARG A 71 1.62 -2.62 -5.33
C ARG A 71 2.18 -3.24 -6.60
N PHE A 72 2.95 -4.31 -6.45
CA PHE A 72 3.50 -5.06 -7.57
C PHE A 72 2.40 -5.82 -8.30
N LEU A 73 2.49 -5.84 -9.63
CA LEU A 73 1.49 -6.42 -10.51
C LEU A 73 1.88 -7.84 -10.88
N SER A 74 0.89 -8.73 -10.86
CA SER A 74 1.06 -10.09 -11.35
C SER A 74 1.06 -10.10 -12.89
N PRO A 75 1.91 -10.91 -13.53
CA PRO A 75 1.85 -11.14 -14.96
C PRO A 75 0.50 -11.61 -15.50
N HIS A 76 -0.23 -12.34 -14.65
CA HIS A 76 -1.52 -12.94 -15.01
C HIS A 76 -2.70 -12.10 -14.54
N ALA A 77 -2.46 -10.88 -14.04
CA ALA A 77 -3.52 -10.03 -13.51
C ALA A 77 -4.50 -9.63 -14.62
N CYS A 78 -5.78 -9.85 -14.37
CA CYS A 78 -6.85 -9.41 -15.25
C CYS A 78 -7.22 -7.94 -14.97
N ARG A 79 -7.98 -7.33 -15.89
CA ARG A 79 -8.40 -5.92 -15.80
C ARG A 79 -9.08 -5.59 -14.47
N SER A 80 -9.93 -6.48 -13.95
CA SER A 80 -10.65 -6.26 -12.70
C SER A 80 -9.72 -6.30 -11.49
N GLU A 81 -8.72 -7.18 -11.47
CA GLU A 81 -7.69 -7.23 -10.41
C GLU A 81 -6.81 -5.98 -10.42
N LEU A 82 -6.40 -5.52 -11.61
CA LEU A 82 -5.61 -4.29 -11.75
C LEU A 82 -6.39 -3.07 -11.29
N THR A 83 -7.68 -2.99 -11.67
CA THR A 83 -8.56 -1.89 -11.25
C THR A 83 -8.78 -1.88 -9.73
N GLN A 84 -9.02 -3.05 -9.14
CA GLN A 84 -9.16 -3.18 -7.68
C GLN A 84 -7.86 -2.86 -6.95
N THR A 85 -6.71 -3.25 -7.51
CA THR A 85 -5.38 -2.93 -6.97
C THR A 85 -5.16 -1.42 -6.93
N ALA A 86 -5.49 -0.73 -8.02
CA ALA A 86 -5.42 0.73 -8.08
C ALA A 86 -6.39 1.40 -7.10
N LEU A 87 -7.64 0.93 -7.01
CA LEU A 87 -8.61 1.45 -6.04
C LEU A 87 -8.09 1.29 -4.59
N ALA A 88 -7.54 0.12 -4.25
CA ALA A 88 -6.97 -0.13 -2.93
C ALA A 88 -5.79 0.81 -2.61
N LEU A 89 -4.98 1.17 -3.61
CA LEU A 89 -3.91 2.16 -3.46
C LEU A 89 -4.46 3.56 -3.14
N PHE A 90 -5.49 4.01 -3.88
CA PHE A 90 -6.10 5.32 -3.61
C PHE A 90 -6.75 5.37 -2.23
N LEU A 91 -7.47 4.32 -1.83
CA LEU A 91 -8.08 4.22 -0.50
C LEU A 91 -7.02 4.27 0.60
N ALA A 92 -5.94 3.48 0.47
CA ALA A 92 -4.85 3.49 1.45
C ALA A 92 -4.15 4.85 1.51
N TYR A 93 -4.00 5.53 0.37
CA TYR A 93 -3.39 6.86 0.32
C TYR A 93 -4.29 7.92 0.99
N GLU A 94 -5.58 7.97 0.67
CA GLU A 94 -6.51 8.91 1.31
C GLU A 94 -6.61 8.65 2.82
N GLU A 95 -6.61 7.39 3.24
CA GLU A 95 -6.60 7.04 4.65
C GLU A 95 -5.32 7.53 5.35
N HIS A 96 -4.16 7.40 4.70
CA HIS A 96 -2.89 7.97 5.17
C HIS A 96 -3.02 9.48 5.38
N GLU A 97 -3.52 10.22 4.39
CA GLU A 97 -3.73 11.68 4.48
C GLU A 97 -4.65 12.05 5.65
N VAL A 98 -5.77 11.34 5.79
CA VAL A 98 -6.74 11.57 6.86
C VAL A 98 -6.06 11.34 8.21
N ARG A 99 -5.33 10.24 8.39
CA ARG A 99 -4.59 9.97 9.64
C ARG A 99 -3.55 11.05 9.93
N GLU A 100 -2.82 11.51 8.92
CA GLU A 100 -1.82 12.56 9.09
C GLU A 100 -2.39 13.93 9.48
N HIS A 101 -3.62 14.24 9.08
CA HIS A 101 -4.25 15.54 9.38
C HIS A 101 -5.24 15.49 10.54
N PHE A 102 -5.67 14.30 10.96
CA PHE A 102 -6.60 14.15 12.07
C PHE A 102 -5.94 14.55 13.39
N ARG A 103 -6.58 15.48 14.12
CA ARG A 103 -6.11 15.96 15.42
C ARG A 103 -7.19 15.76 16.48
N TYR A 104 -6.86 15.05 17.54
CA TYR A 104 -7.68 14.97 18.75
C TYR A 104 -7.01 15.78 19.85
N ARG A 105 -7.74 16.78 20.38
CA ARG A 105 -7.21 17.74 21.38
C ARG A 105 -5.89 18.40 20.95
N GLY A 106 -5.82 18.79 19.67
CA GLY A 106 -4.64 19.42 19.08
C GLY A 106 -3.46 18.49 18.81
N ARG A 107 -3.56 17.19 19.11
CA ARG A 107 -2.50 16.20 18.88
C ARG A 107 -2.89 15.19 17.81
N GLN A 108 -1.90 14.74 17.05
CA GLN A 108 -2.07 13.62 16.14
C GLN A 108 -2.10 12.32 16.95
N VAL A 109 -3.27 11.68 16.99
CA VAL A 109 -3.48 10.42 17.73
C VAL A 109 -3.48 9.18 16.83
N TYR A 110 -3.69 9.39 15.53
CA TYR A 110 -3.57 8.37 14.51
C TYR A 110 -2.50 8.81 13.53
N GLY A 111 -1.67 7.90 13.06
CA GLY A 111 -0.61 8.25 12.14
C GLY A 111 0.07 7.01 11.58
N PRO A 112 0.38 6.99 10.28
CA PRO A 112 1.14 5.91 9.65
C PRO A 112 2.58 5.84 10.16
N HIS A 113 3.07 6.92 10.79
CA HIS A 113 4.43 7.06 11.31
C HIS A 113 4.53 6.92 12.83
N ILE A 114 3.44 6.52 13.50
CA ILE A 114 3.50 6.23 14.94
C ILE A 114 4.43 5.03 15.15
N ASN A 115 5.37 5.17 16.09
CA ASN A 115 6.27 4.08 16.45
C ASN A 115 5.47 2.91 17.03
N VAL A 116 5.56 1.75 16.38
CA VAL A 116 4.81 0.54 16.74
C VAL A 116 5.23 0.00 18.11
N GLU A 117 6.51 0.06 18.47
CA GLU A 117 7.01 -0.37 19.79
C GLU A 117 6.48 0.53 20.91
N ALA A 118 6.47 1.86 20.68
CA ALA A 118 5.87 2.78 21.65
C ALA A 118 4.36 2.55 21.81
N LEU A 119 3.67 2.20 20.72
CA LEU A 119 2.25 1.86 20.76
C LEU A 119 2.02 0.53 21.51
N TRP A 120 2.88 -0.47 21.31
CA TRP A 120 2.87 -1.74 22.03
C TRP A 120 3.01 -1.55 23.54
N ASP A 121 4.02 -0.77 23.98
CA ASP A 121 4.25 -0.47 25.38
C ASP A 121 3.03 0.21 26.04
N ILE A 122 2.36 1.09 25.31
CA ILE A 122 1.13 1.75 25.78
C ILE A 122 -0.01 0.73 25.84
N ALA A 123 -0.19 -0.07 24.78
CA ALA A 123 -1.26 -1.07 24.69
C ALA A 123 -1.20 -2.04 25.89
N GLN A 124 -0.02 -2.50 26.28
CA GLN A 124 0.17 -3.34 27.47
C GLN A 124 -0.33 -2.72 28.78
N ARG A 125 -0.32 -1.38 28.87
CA ARG A 125 -0.73 -0.64 30.09
C ARG A 125 -2.18 -0.18 30.07
N THR A 126 -2.82 -0.21 28.91
CA THR A 126 -4.13 0.43 28.70
C THR A 126 -5.14 -0.49 28.03
N GLU A 127 -4.91 -1.79 27.94
CA GLU A 127 -5.84 -2.72 27.31
C GLU A 127 -7.18 -2.72 28.07
N VAL A 128 -8.20 -2.08 27.50
CA VAL A 128 -9.54 -1.91 28.11
C VAL A 128 -10.46 -3.09 27.83
N ARG A 129 -10.03 -4.07 27.03
CA ARG A 129 -10.78 -5.32 26.86
C ARG A 129 -10.73 -6.10 28.17
N GLN A 130 -11.69 -5.85 29.04
CA GLN A 130 -12.03 -6.75 30.12
C GLN A 130 -12.49 -8.05 29.48
N ASP A 131 -11.72 -9.11 29.68
CA ASP A 131 -12.09 -10.46 29.32
C ASP A 131 -13.27 -10.86 30.23
N THR A 132 -14.50 -10.52 29.84
CA THR A 132 -15.70 -11.03 30.49
C THR A 132 -15.95 -12.47 30.06
N THR A 133 -14.98 -13.35 30.33
CA THR A 133 -15.25 -14.78 30.42
C THR A 133 -15.38 -15.09 31.90
N THR A 134 -16.57 -14.83 32.45
CA THR A 134 -16.94 -15.35 33.76
C THR A 134 -17.01 -16.87 33.63
N GLU A 135 -15.99 -17.57 34.13
CA GLU A 135 -16.12 -18.96 34.54
C GLU A 135 -17.30 -19.08 35.50
N GLY A 136 -18.37 -19.77 35.10
CA GLY A 136 -19.51 -19.96 35.98
C GLY A 136 -20.80 -20.39 35.32
N ASP A 137 -20.77 -21.36 34.40
CA ASP A 137 -21.95 -22.15 34.06
C ASP A 137 -21.63 -23.64 34.22
N THR A 138 -21.45 -24.07 35.47
CA THR A 138 -21.72 -25.45 35.86
C THR A 138 -23.24 -25.65 35.84
N HIS A 139 -23.75 -26.23 34.77
CA HIS A 139 -25.11 -26.78 34.75
C HIS A 139 -25.10 -28.23 35.30
N PRO A 140 -26.14 -28.61 36.08
CA PRO A 140 -26.24 -29.90 36.76
C PRO A 140 -26.47 -31.10 35.82
#